data_AF-A0A168CF38-F1
#
_entry.id   AF-A0A168CF38-F1
#
_cell.length_a   1.000
_cell.length_b   1.000
_cell.length_c   1.000
_cell.angle_alpha   90.00
_cell.angle_beta   90.00
_cell.angle_gamma   90.00
#
_symmetry.space_group_name_H-M   'P 1'
#
loop_
_entity.id
_entity.type
_entity.pdbx_description
1 polymer ?
#
loop_
_entity_poly.entity_id
_entity_poly.type
_entity_poly.pdbx_seq_one_letter_code
_entity_poly.pdbx_strand_id
1 'polypeptide(L)'
;MAQVHGHCDPKFAKLRDLMQEFLASGHDIGASLCLNTGGGDHDVVDIWGGRADAASSTPWTRDTIVNVFSTTKLVTQLAAAMLISPGALRPRRPRRAALARVLAHTAGLCAGADDLRLEDRYDATTAAERLAARKPLWEPGSAVGYHGLTQGVIVGELVRRVTGTTIDRFPAEEVRRPLGREGKLPAGVAWGSGWGGSFVVMDAQKELTIAYAMNRMANGEQGTLEPEYCIYPSYDVVVTIDEPSS
;
A
#
# COMPACT_ATOMS: atom_id res chain seq x y z
N MET A 1 -13.52 12.13 25.11
CA MET A 1 -12.28 12.17 24.31
C MET A 1 -12.11 10.81 23.66
N ALA A 2 -11.61 10.76 22.41
CA ALA A 2 -11.33 9.49 21.74
C ALA A 2 -10.18 8.78 22.48
N GLN A 3 -10.34 7.49 22.78
CA GLN A 3 -9.34 6.67 23.46
C GLN A 3 -8.65 5.75 22.44
N VAL A 4 -7.34 5.54 22.60
CA VAL A 4 -6.62 4.49 21.87
C VAL A 4 -6.83 3.14 22.56
N HIS A 5 -7.13 2.12 21.76
CA HIS A 5 -7.34 0.73 22.14
C HIS A 5 -6.29 -0.17 21.48
N GLY A 6 -6.18 -1.41 21.93
CA GLY A 6 -5.31 -2.42 21.33
C GLY A 6 -4.02 -2.67 22.11
N HIS A 7 -3.07 -3.36 21.47
CA HIS A 7 -1.79 -3.76 22.04
C HIS A 7 -0.66 -2.86 21.54
N CYS A 8 0.21 -2.42 22.44
CA CYS A 8 1.41 -1.69 22.10
C CYS A 8 2.50 -2.09 23.09
N ASP A 9 3.56 -2.71 22.58
CA ASP A 9 4.74 -3.04 23.36
C ASP A 9 5.29 -1.77 24.05
N PRO A 10 5.70 -1.83 25.34
CA PRO A 10 6.16 -0.66 26.07
C PRO A 10 7.29 0.13 25.39
N LYS A 11 8.16 -0.56 24.63
CA LYS A 11 9.24 0.07 23.84
C LYS A 11 8.73 1.04 22.76
N PHE A 12 7.47 0.90 22.35
CA PHE A 12 6.80 1.73 21.36
C PHE A 12 5.73 2.66 21.95
N ALA A 13 5.72 2.87 23.27
CA ALA A 13 4.71 3.70 23.93
C ALA A 13 4.55 5.10 23.30
N LYS A 14 5.65 5.66 22.76
CA LYS A 14 5.64 6.96 22.05
C LYS A 14 4.70 6.95 20.82
N LEU A 15 4.56 5.83 20.10
CA LEU A 15 3.64 5.72 18.96
C LEU A 15 2.18 5.76 19.42
N ARG A 16 1.85 5.04 20.50
CA ARG A 16 0.52 5.09 21.12
C ARG A 16 0.19 6.49 21.61
N ASP A 17 1.14 7.15 22.26
CA ASP A 17 0.93 8.48 22.84
C ASP A 17 0.71 9.53 21.73
N LEU A 18 1.47 9.46 20.64
CA LEU A 18 1.28 10.32 19.47
C LEU A 18 -0.09 10.10 18.81
N MET A 19 -0.50 8.83 18.64
CA MET A 19 -1.84 8.53 18.11
C MET A 19 -2.95 9.04 19.04
N GLN A 20 -2.76 8.94 20.34
CA GLN A 20 -3.69 9.47 21.34
C GLN A 20 -3.80 10.99 21.25
N GLU A 21 -2.69 11.70 21.02
CA GLU A 21 -2.65 13.14 20.79
C GLU A 21 -3.36 13.52 19.48
N PHE A 22 -3.13 12.79 18.39
CA PHE A 22 -3.77 13.06 17.09
C PHE A 22 -5.29 12.89 17.16
N LEU A 23 -5.77 11.86 17.86
CA LEU A 23 -7.20 11.65 18.08
C LEU A 23 -7.80 12.68 19.05
N ALA A 24 -7.06 13.10 20.08
CA ALA A 24 -7.55 14.06 21.08
C ALA A 24 -7.62 15.49 20.53
N SER A 25 -6.63 15.89 19.72
CA SER A 25 -6.59 17.19 19.03
C SER A 25 -7.60 17.28 17.88
N GLY A 26 -8.16 16.14 17.45
CA GLY A 26 -8.99 16.06 16.26
C GLY A 26 -8.20 16.23 14.97
N HIS A 27 -6.87 16.05 15.01
CA HIS A 27 -6.06 15.86 13.81
C HIS A 27 -6.63 14.69 13.00
N ASP A 28 -6.82 13.54 13.65
CA ASP A 28 -7.51 12.38 13.09
C ASP A 28 -8.92 12.21 13.66
N ILE A 29 -9.85 11.75 12.82
CA ILE A 29 -11.23 11.41 13.23
C ILE A 29 -11.25 10.00 13.81
N GLY A 30 -10.65 9.05 13.10
CA GLY A 30 -10.32 7.71 13.56
C GLY A 30 -9.19 7.13 12.74
N ALA A 31 -8.42 6.26 13.38
CA ALA A 31 -7.24 5.67 12.79
C ALA A 31 -6.90 4.31 13.42
N SER A 32 -6.00 3.59 12.74
CA SER A 32 -5.35 2.37 13.21
C SER A 32 -3.88 2.37 12.80
N LEU A 33 -3.03 1.81 13.66
CA LEU A 33 -1.60 1.65 13.46
C LEU A 33 -1.21 0.21 13.80
N CYS A 34 -0.54 -0.44 12.85
CA CYS A 34 0.05 -1.77 13.01
C CYS A 34 1.56 -1.71 12.74
N LEU A 35 2.33 -2.38 13.58
CA LEU A 35 3.78 -2.58 13.45
C LEU A 35 4.11 -4.05 13.71
N ASN A 36 4.73 -4.68 12.72
CA ASN A 36 5.24 -6.05 12.79
C ASN A 36 6.75 -6.04 12.57
N THR A 37 7.49 -6.79 13.38
CA THR A 37 8.95 -6.91 13.29
C THR A 37 9.37 -8.37 13.43
N GLY A 38 10.38 -8.80 12.67
CA GLY A 38 10.95 -10.15 12.75
C GLY A 38 10.14 -11.21 12.00
N GLY A 39 9.24 -10.78 11.10
CA GLY A 39 8.50 -11.67 10.19
C GLY A 39 7.60 -12.70 10.90
N GLY A 40 7.31 -12.49 12.18
CA GLY A 40 6.54 -13.41 13.01
C GLY A 40 5.04 -13.10 12.99
N ASP A 41 4.25 -14.03 13.55
CA ASP A 41 2.78 -13.96 13.60
C ASP A 41 2.22 -12.97 14.65
N HIS A 42 3.08 -12.12 15.22
CA HIS A 42 2.74 -11.23 16.32
C HIS A 42 3.12 -9.78 16.02
N ASP A 43 2.13 -8.91 16.03
CA ASP A 43 2.32 -7.48 15.91
C ASP A 43 2.79 -6.90 17.25
N VAL A 44 3.87 -6.13 17.21
CA VAL A 44 4.42 -5.42 18.38
C VAL A 44 3.65 -4.12 18.67
N VAL A 45 2.89 -3.64 17.68
CA VAL A 45 1.84 -2.63 17.84
C VAL A 45 0.65 -3.03 16.98
N ASP A 46 -0.54 -3.11 17.58
CA ASP A 46 -1.85 -3.26 16.94
C ASP A 46 -2.82 -2.37 17.72
N ILE A 47 -2.93 -1.10 17.33
CA ILE A 47 -3.73 -0.08 18.02
C ILE A 47 -4.72 0.62 17.10
N TRP A 48 -5.85 1.04 17.65
CA TRP A 48 -6.90 1.75 16.93
C TRP A 48 -7.65 2.73 17.83
N GLY A 49 -8.38 3.68 17.26
CA GLY A 49 -9.20 4.59 18.05
C GLY A 49 -9.93 5.64 17.22
N GLY A 50 -10.77 6.41 17.90
CA GLY A 50 -11.60 7.45 17.27
C GLY A 50 -12.90 6.91 16.71
N ARG A 51 -13.38 7.51 15.61
CA ARG A 51 -14.67 7.18 14.99
C ARG A 51 -14.46 6.68 13.57
N ALA A 52 -15.27 5.73 13.14
CA ALA A 52 -15.23 5.17 11.78
C ALA A 52 -15.72 6.18 10.72
N ASP A 53 -16.55 7.14 11.13
CA ASP A 53 -17.11 8.17 10.25
C ASP A 53 -17.18 9.51 11.00
N ALA A 54 -16.87 10.59 10.29
CA ALA A 54 -16.89 11.95 10.82
C ALA A 54 -18.32 12.42 11.13
N ALA A 55 -19.28 12.00 10.30
CA ALA A 55 -20.67 12.42 10.35
C ALA A 55 -21.50 11.64 11.38
N SER A 56 -21.04 10.45 11.78
CA SER A 56 -21.71 9.62 12.79
C SER A 56 -20.90 9.50 14.08
N SER A 57 -21.56 9.02 15.14
CA SER A 57 -20.94 8.66 16.41
C SER A 57 -20.37 7.23 16.40
N THR A 58 -20.28 6.59 15.22
CA THR A 58 -19.84 5.20 15.09
C THR A 58 -18.39 5.06 15.55
N PRO A 59 -18.10 4.26 16.59
CA PRO A 59 -16.74 4.10 17.08
C PRO A 59 -15.88 3.34 16.06
N TRP A 60 -14.59 3.66 16.01
CA TRP A 60 -13.61 2.81 15.35
C TRP A 60 -13.36 1.57 16.20
N THR A 61 -13.39 0.40 15.57
CA THR A 61 -13.13 -0.90 16.18
C THR A 61 -11.94 -1.57 15.52
N ARG A 62 -11.42 -2.65 16.11
CA ARG A 62 -10.30 -3.43 15.54
C ARG A 62 -10.55 -3.82 14.08
N ASP A 63 -11.79 -4.16 13.75
CA ASP A 63 -12.18 -4.66 12.44
C ASP A 63 -12.80 -3.58 11.54
N THR A 64 -12.64 -2.30 11.88
CA THR A 64 -13.16 -1.20 11.06
C THR A 64 -12.41 -1.13 9.72
N ILE A 65 -13.17 -1.29 8.64
CA ILE A 65 -12.65 -1.23 7.27
C ILE A 65 -12.76 0.21 6.75
N VAL A 66 -11.66 0.75 6.23
CA VAL A 66 -11.61 2.05 5.56
C VAL A 66 -11.00 1.93 4.17
N ASN A 67 -11.34 2.88 3.30
CA ASN A 67 -10.71 2.98 1.99
C ASN A 67 -9.29 3.58 2.15
N VAL A 68 -8.27 2.85 1.72
CA VAL A 68 -6.86 3.27 1.81
C VAL A 68 -6.29 3.84 0.50
N PHE A 69 -7.16 4.04 -0.51
CA PHE A 69 -6.80 4.64 -1.80
C PHE A 69 -5.54 4.02 -2.41
N SER A 70 -4.53 4.85 -2.71
CA SER A 70 -3.33 4.45 -3.43
C SER A 70 -2.40 3.53 -2.64
N THR A 71 -2.57 3.38 -1.32
CA THR A 71 -1.91 2.33 -0.54
C THR A 71 -2.19 0.94 -1.13
N THR A 72 -3.35 0.74 -1.77
CA THR A 72 -3.70 -0.49 -2.50
C THR A 72 -2.69 -0.87 -3.59
N LYS A 73 -1.88 0.08 -4.11
CA LYS A 73 -0.82 -0.23 -5.08
C LYS A 73 0.21 -1.19 -4.54
N LEU A 74 0.39 -1.29 -3.22
CA LEU A 74 1.26 -2.32 -2.63
C LEU A 74 0.78 -3.73 -2.92
N VAL A 75 -0.53 -3.97 -2.97
CA VAL A 75 -1.09 -5.27 -3.41
C VAL A 75 -0.72 -5.53 -4.87
N THR A 76 -0.75 -4.49 -5.72
CA THR A 76 -0.35 -4.62 -7.13
C THR A 76 1.15 -4.89 -7.28
N GLN A 77 1.99 -4.24 -6.48
CA GLN A 77 3.44 -4.44 -6.46
C GLN A 77 3.78 -5.84 -5.95
N LEU A 78 3.12 -6.31 -4.88
CA LEU A 78 3.28 -7.65 -4.34
C LEU A 78 2.89 -8.72 -5.36
N ALA A 79 1.72 -8.58 -6.00
CA ALA A 79 1.27 -9.47 -7.05
C ALA A 79 2.29 -9.53 -8.20
N ALA A 80 2.78 -8.37 -8.64
CA ALA A 80 3.80 -8.29 -9.69
C ALA A 80 5.12 -8.97 -9.27
N ALA A 81 5.57 -8.74 -8.04
CA ALA A 81 6.76 -9.36 -7.46
C ALA A 81 6.66 -10.89 -7.42
N MET A 82 5.50 -11.41 -7.00
CA MET A 82 5.22 -12.86 -7.00
C MET A 82 5.27 -13.44 -8.43
N LEU A 83 4.66 -12.78 -9.42
CA LEU A 83 4.68 -13.24 -10.83
C LEU A 83 6.10 -13.31 -11.43
N ILE A 84 7.01 -12.44 -10.97
CA ILE A 84 8.38 -12.38 -11.50
C ILE A 84 9.40 -13.11 -10.62
N SER A 85 8.98 -13.68 -9.49
CA SER A 85 9.86 -14.41 -8.57
C SER A 85 10.38 -15.71 -9.21
N PRO A 86 11.52 -16.25 -8.73
CA PRO A 86 11.98 -17.60 -9.07
C PRO A 86 10.87 -18.65 -8.90
N GLY A 87 10.74 -19.58 -9.85
CA GLY A 87 9.70 -20.62 -9.83
C GLY A 87 8.29 -20.20 -10.26
N ALA A 88 8.00 -18.90 -10.42
CA ALA A 88 6.66 -18.42 -10.79
C ALA A 88 6.32 -18.59 -12.29
N LEU A 89 5.05 -18.35 -12.65
CA LEU A 89 4.57 -18.25 -14.04
C LEU A 89 5.17 -17.00 -14.71
N ARG A 90 6.41 -17.12 -15.16
CA ARG A 90 7.24 -16.00 -15.62
C ARG A 90 6.66 -15.38 -16.91
N PRO A 91 6.18 -14.12 -16.91
CA PRO A 91 5.91 -13.44 -18.17
C PRO A 91 7.21 -13.31 -18.98
N ARG A 92 7.12 -13.43 -20.32
CA ARG A 92 8.28 -13.29 -21.24
C ARG A 92 9.01 -11.95 -21.01
N ARG A 93 10.32 -11.87 -21.32
CA ARG A 93 11.17 -10.69 -21.09
C ARG A 93 10.54 -9.34 -21.51
N PRO A 94 9.91 -9.19 -22.69
CA PRO A 94 9.28 -7.92 -23.06
C PRO A 94 8.14 -7.50 -22.13
N ARG A 95 7.33 -8.46 -21.66
CA ARG A 95 6.23 -8.22 -20.72
C ARG A 95 6.74 -7.82 -19.34
N ARG A 96 7.91 -8.33 -18.90
CA ARG A 96 8.56 -7.89 -17.66
C ARG A 96 9.03 -6.46 -17.73
N ALA A 97 9.66 -6.07 -18.84
CA ALA A 97 10.11 -4.70 -19.05
C ALA A 97 8.92 -3.72 -19.13
N ALA A 98 7.79 -4.14 -19.71
CA ALA A 98 6.55 -3.36 -19.68
C ALA A 98 5.97 -3.24 -18.27
N LEU A 99 5.89 -4.35 -17.52
CA LEU A 99 5.42 -4.36 -16.14
C LEU A 99 6.26 -3.45 -15.24
N ALA A 100 7.60 -3.53 -15.34
CA ALA A 100 8.50 -2.65 -14.59
C ALA A 100 8.22 -1.17 -14.87
N ARG A 101 7.97 -0.80 -16.13
CA ARG A 101 7.60 0.58 -16.48
C ARG A 101 6.24 1.00 -15.92
N VAL A 102 5.27 0.10 -15.86
CA VAL A 102 3.95 0.38 -15.27
C VAL A 102 4.05 0.62 -13.76
N LEU A 103 4.82 -0.22 -13.06
CA LEU A 103 5.09 -0.09 -11.62
C LEU A 103 5.89 1.19 -11.32
N ALA A 104 6.85 1.52 -12.18
CA ALA A 104 7.66 2.73 -12.07
C ALA A 104 6.99 3.99 -12.64
N HIS A 105 5.72 3.92 -13.05
CA HIS A 105 4.98 5.05 -13.62
C HIS A 105 5.58 5.65 -14.91
N THR A 106 6.40 4.90 -15.65
CA THR A 106 7.08 5.36 -16.87
C THR A 106 6.50 4.77 -18.16
N ALA A 107 5.39 4.04 -18.10
CA ALA A 107 4.78 3.40 -19.27
C ALA A 107 4.04 4.36 -20.22
N GLY A 108 3.80 5.61 -19.82
CA GLY A 108 3.07 6.59 -20.64
C GLY A 108 1.57 6.32 -20.78
N LEU A 109 0.98 5.47 -19.93
CA LEU A 109 -0.44 5.09 -19.96
C LEU A 109 -1.20 5.60 -18.72
N CYS A 110 -0.79 6.75 -18.17
CA CYS A 110 -1.36 7.28 -16.93
C CYS A 110 -2.63 8.13 -17.13
N ALA A 111 -2.81 8.75 -18.29
CA ALA A 111 -3.89 9.71 -18.57
C ALA A 111 -4.20 9.77 -20.09
N GLY A 112 -5.36 10.29 -20.51
CA GLY A 112 -5.78 10.48 -21.92
C GLY A 112 -7.20 11.01 -22.09
N ALA A 113 -7.61 11.29 -23.33
CA ALA A 113 -8.90 11.93 -23.65
C ALA A 113 -10.14 11.13 -23.19
N ASP A 114 -10.03 9.79 -23.17
CA ASP A 114 -11.03 8.87 -22.60
C ASP A 114 -10.48 8.26 -21.30
N ASP A 115 -10.23 9.11 -20.32
CA ASP A 115 -9.66 8.68 -19.05
C ASP A 115 -10.55 7.66 -18.35
N LEU A 116 -9.89 6.66 -17.72
CA LEU A 116 -10.59 5.71 -16.89
C LEU A 116 -11.33 6.46 -15.80
N ARG A 117 -12.63 6.20 -15.69
CA ARG A 117 -13.44 6.66 -14.58
C ARG A 117 -13.33 5.65 -13.45
N LEU A 118 -13.75 6.08 -12.27
CA LEU A 118 -13.79 5.19 -11.12
C LEU A 118 -14.68 3.97 -11.40
N GLU A 119 -15.69 4.09 -12.26
CA GLU A 119 -16.62 3.02 -12.62
C GLU A 119 -15.97 1.96 -13.54
N ASP A 120 -14.96 2.32 -14.33
CA ASP A 120 -14.27 1.36 -15.21
C ASP A 120 -13.54 0.27 -14.40
N ARG A 121 -13.34 0.46 -13.09
CA ARG A 121 -12.81 -0.60 -12.19
C ARG A 121 -13.73 -1.81 -12.08
N TYR A 122 -15.03 -1.65 -12.32
CA TYR A 122 -16.01 -2.73 -12.21
C TYR A 122 -16.00 -3.64 -13.44
N ASP A 123 -15.48 -3.16 -14.57
CA ASP A 123 -15.18 -3.96 -15.77
C ASP A 123 -13.71 -3.79 -16.17
N ALA A 124 -12.84 -4.31 -15.30
CA ALA A 124 -11.40 -4.21 -15.46
C ALA A 124 -10.89 -4.87 -16.77
N THR A 125 -11.62 -5.83 -17.33
CA THR A 125 -11.23 -6.50 -18.58
C THR A 125 -11.38 -5.54 -19.75
N THR A 126 -12.57 -4.94 -19.92
CA THR A 126 -12.81 -3.93 -20.97
C THR A 126 -11.90 -2.72 -20.79
N ALA A 127 -11.69 -2.26 -19.55
CA ALA A 127 -10.77 -1.18 -19.26
C ALA A 127 -9.33 -1.50 -19.69
N ALA A 128 -8.87 -2.73 -19.44
CA ALA A 128 -7.54 -3.17 -19.86
C ALA A 128 -7.41 -3.31 -21.39
N GLU A 129 -8.46 -3.75 -22.09
CA GLU A 129 -8.49 -3.78 -23.56
C GLU A 129 -8.38 -2.37 -24.16
N ARG A 130 -9.13 -1.40 -23.62
CA ARG A 130 -9.01 0.00 -24.00
C ARG A 130 -7.60 0.53 -23.78
N LEU A 131 -7.00 0.26 -22.61
CA LEU A 131 -5.62 0.67 -22.33
C LEU A 131 -4.61 0.00 -23.27
N ALA A 132 -4.81 -1.28 -23.63
CA ALA A 132 -3.92 -2.00 -24.52
C ALA A 132 -3.97 -1.48 -25.97
N ALA A 133 -5.10 -0.91 -26.41
CA ALA A 133 -5.26 -0.29 -27.72
C ALA A 133 -4.61 1.11 -27.82
N ARG A 134 -4.23 1.71 -26.68
CA ARG A 134 -3.71 3.08 -26.65
C ARG A 134 -2.23 3.17 -27.00
N LYS A 135 -1.89 4.25 -27.71
CA LYS A 135 -0.51 4.71 -27.82
C LYS A 135 -0.10 5.37 -26.48
N PRO A 136 1.09 5.04 -25.93
CA PRO A 136 1.68 5.79 -24.84
C PRO A 136 1.77 7.29 -25.16
N LEU A 137 1.54 8.13 -24.15
CA LEU A 137 1.67 9.59 -24.26
C LEU A 137 3.11 10.03 -24.60
N TRP A 138 4.09 9.23 -24.19
CA TRP A 138 5.52 9.41 -24.48
C TRP A 138 6.20 8.05 -24.65
N GLU A 139 7.43 8.06 -25.13
CA GLU A 139 8.25 6.85 -25.27
C GLU A 139 8.41 6.13 -23.91
N PRO A 140 7.99 4.86 -23.76
CA PRO A 140 8.02 4.19 -22.46
C PRO A 140 9.41 4.16 -21.80
N GLY A 141 9.54 4.81 -20.64
CA GLY A 141 10.81 4.99 -19.93
C GLY A 141 11.41 6.39 -20.02
N SER A 142 10.94 7.25 -20.92
CA SER A 142 11.50 8.60 -21.10
C SER A 142 10.97 9.65 -20.13
N ALA A 143 9.79 9.43 -19.54
CA ALA A 143 9.17 10.32 -18.57
C ALA A 143 8.33 9.54 -17.55
N VAL A 144 8.00 10.20 -16.43
CA VAL A 144 7.16 9.68 -15.35
C VAL A 144 5.78 10.34 -15.41
N GLY A 145 4.73 9.54 -15.24
CA GLY A 145 3.37 10.03 -15.03
C GLY A 145 2.59 9.09 -14.13
N TYR A 146 2.00 9.64 -13.08
CA TYR A 146 1.38 8.83 -12.04
C TYR A 146 0.17 8.04 -12.56
N HIS A 147 0.29 6.71 -12.56
CA HIS A 147 -0.77 5.79 -12.97
C HIS A 147 -1.74 5.60 -11.80
N GLY A 148 -2.54 6.62 -11.52
CA GLY A 148 -3.47 6.66 -10.40
C GLY A 148 -4.45 5.48 -10.43
N LEU A 149 -5.17 5.32 -11.55
CA LEU A 149 -6.14 4.26 -11.77
C LEU A 149 -5.62 3.13 -12.67
N THR A 150 -4.85 3.48 -13.70
CA THR A 150 -4.45 2.54 -14.76
C THR A 150 -3.50 1.45 -14.28
N GLN A 151 -2.70 1.68 -13.23
CA GLN A 151 -1.76 0.67 -12.70
C GLN A 151 -2.49 -0.59 -12.21
N GLY A 152 -3.55 -0.41 -11.42
CA GLY A 152 -4.33 -1.54 -10.89
C GLY A 152 -5.00 -2.36 -11.99
N VAL A 153 -5.54 -1.69 -13.00
CA VAL A 153 -6.16 -2.34 -14.17
C VAL A 153 -5.13 -3.14 -14.98
N ILE A 154 -3.98 -2.55 -15.29
CA ILE A 154 -2.94 -3.21 -16.10
C ILE A 154 -2.35 -4.40 -15.36
N VAL A 155 -1.97 -4.23 -14.09
CA VAL A 155 -1.39 -5.32 -13.29
C VAL A 155 -2.42 -6.41 -13.03
N GLY A 156 -3.67 -6.03 -12.74
CA GLY A 156 -4.75 -6.98 -12.50
C GLY A 156 -5.07 -7.84 -13.71
N GLU A 157 -5.13 -7.25 -14.89
CA GLU A 157 -5.33 -8.02 -16.13
C GLU A 157 -4.14 -8.93 -16.43
N LEU A 158 -2.91 -8.49 -16.13
CA LEU A 158 -1.73 -9.36 -16.26
C LEU A 158 -1.81 -10.57 -15.33
N VAL A 159 -2.16 -10.36 -14.05
CA VAL A 159 -2.39 -11.45 -13.08
C VAL A 159 -3.41 -12.43 -13.64
N ARG A 160 -4.56 -11.93 -14.10
CA ARG A 160 -5.64 -12.75 -14.67
C ARG A 160 -5.18 -13.58 -15.87
N ARG A 161 -4.48 -12.96 -16.82
CA ARG A 161 -3.99 -13.66 -18.03
C ARG A 161 -2.93 -14.71 -17.74
N VAL A 162 -2.12 -14.51 -16.69
CA VAL A 162 -1.02 -15.42 -16.36
C VAL A 162 -1.49 -16.57 -15.47
N THR A 163 -2.38 -16.28 -14.51
CA THR A 163 -2.72 -17.19 -13.41
C THR A 163 -4.14 -17.76 -13.51
N GLY A 164 -5.03 -17.12 -14.28
CA GLY A 164 -6.45 -17.45 -14.32
C GLY A 164 -7.27 -16.94 -13.12
N THR A 165 -6.65 -16.27 -12.14
CA THR A 165 -7.32 -15.71 -10.95
C THR A 165 -7.25 -14.17 -10.92
N THR A 166 -7.89 -13.53 -9.95
CA THR A 166 -7.97 -12.07 -9.84
C THR A 166 -6.88 -11.51 -8.91
N ILE A 167 -6.60 -10.20 -9.02
CA ILE A 167 -5.53 -9.54 -8.25
C ILE A 167 -5.79 -9.47 -6.74
N ASP A 168 -7.05 -9.57 -6.30
CA ASP A 168 -7.44 -9.68 -4.90
C ASP A 168 -7.23 -11.10 -4.36
N ARG A 169 -7.38 -12.13 -5.20
CA ARG A 169 -7.24 -13.53 -4.80
C ARG A 169 -5.82 -14.04 -4.88
N PHE A 170 -5.11 -13.72 -5.97
CA PHE A 170 -3.78 -14.27 -6.23
C PHE A 170 -2.80 -14.04 -5.07
N PRO A 171 -2.56 -12.81 -4.59
CA PRO A 171 -1.62 -12.59 -3.50
C PRO A 171 -2.13 -13.21 -2.20
N ALA A 172 -3.44 -13.15 -1.93
CA ALA A 172 -4.02 -13.72 -0.72
C ALA A 172 -3.87 -15.25 -0.64
N GLU A 173 -4.02 -15.94 -1.78
CA GLU A 173 -3.83 -17.38 -1.87
C GLU A 173 -2.35 -17.77 -1.83
N GLU A 174 -1.48 -17.03 -2.53
CA GLU A 174 -0.04 -17.31 -2.56
C GLU A 174 0.65 -17.03 -1.21
N VAL A 175 0.29 -15.96 -0.48
CA VAL A 175 0.83 -15.69 0.86
C VAL A 175 0.45 -16.78 1.86
N ARG A 176 -0.73 -17.40 1.72
CA ARG A 176 -1.23 -18.45 2.63
C ARG A 176 -0.60 -19.82 2.39
N ARG A 177 0.04 -20.04 1.23
CA ARG A 177 0.78 -21.28 0.99
C ARG A 177 2.08 -21.24 1.81
N PRO A 178 2.57 -22.38 2.32
CA PRO A 178 3.90 -22.41 2.90
C PRO A 178 4.85 -21.86 1.85
N LEU A 179 5.47 -20.71 2.13
CA LEU A 179 6.60 -20.23 1.35
C LEU A 179 7.63 -21.36 1.43
N GLY A 180 7.66 -22.21 0.40
CA GLY A 180 8.51 -23.39 0.37
C GLY A 180 9.96 -22.97 0.59
N ARG A 181 10.85 -23.92 0.89
CA ARG A 181 12.26 -23.67 1.28
C ARG A 181 13.12 -22.81 0.30
N GLU A 182 12.55 -22.30 -0.79
CA GLU A 182 13.15 -21.34 -1.74
C GLU A 182 12.29 -20.06 -1.98
N GLY A 183 11.17 -19.89 -1.27
CA GLY A 183 10.11 -18.90 -1.50
C GLY A 183 10.32 -17.56 -0.79
N LYS A 184 11.40 -16.85 -1.13
CA LYS A 184 11.54 -15.45 -0.69
C LYS A 184 10.87 -14.52 -1.70
N LEU A 185 10.04 -13.59 -1.21
CA LEU A 185 9.73 -12.39 -1.98
C LEU A 185 11.05 -11.71 -2.38
N PRO A 186 11.10 -10.98 -3.51
CA PRO A 186 12.29 -10.24 -3.88
C PRO A 186 12.73 -9.33 -2.72
N ALA A 187 14.01 -9.31 -2.41
CA ALA A 187 14.56 -8.40 -1.41
C ALA A 187 14.25 -6.94 -1.80
N GLY A 188 13.93 -6.12 -0.80
CA GLY A 188 13.75 -4.68 -0.98
C GLY A 188 12.71 -4.08 -0.05
N VAL A 189 12.57 -2.76 -0.17
CA VAL A 189 11.57 -1.96 0.53
C VAL A 189 10.45 -1.62 -0.45
N ALA A 190 9.22 -1.97 -0.10
CA ALA A 190 8.02 -1.51 -0.77
C ALA A 190 7.29 -0.52 0.15
N TRP A 191 6.89 0.62 -0.39
CA TRP A 191 6.12 1.60 0.35
C TRP A 191 5.05 2.21 -0.53
N GLY A 192 3.98 2.67 0.11
CA GLY A 192 2.88 3.32 -0.57
C GLY A 192 2.15 4.26 0.38
N SER A 193 1.74 5.40 -0.14
CA SER A 193 0.84 6.32 0.55
C SER A 193 -0.47 6.45 -0.23
N GLY A 194 -1.55 6.56 0.53
CA GLY A 194 -2.89 6.85 0.07
C GLY A 194 -3.17 8.35 0.19
N TRP A 195 -4.12 8.82 -0.61
CA TRP A 195 -4.68 10.15 -0.38
C TRP A 195 -5.32 10.18 1.01
N GLY A 196 -5.14 11.29 1.73
CA GLY A 196 -5.51 11.41 3.15
C GLY A 196 -4.36 11.15 4.12
N GLY A 197 -3.29 10.45 3.72
CA GLY A 197 -2.10 10.24 4.58
C GLY A 197 -1.98 8.84 5.19
N SER A 198 -2.89 7.92 4.85
CA SER A 198 -2.68 6.48 5.11
C SER A 198 -1.41 6.00 4.40
N PHE A 199 -0.63 5.12 5.02
CA PHE A 199 0.59 4.60 4.41
C PHE A 199 0.88 3.17 4.88
N VAL A 200 1.68 2.47 4.08
CA VAL A 200 2.28 1.19 4.48
C VAL A 200 3.72 1.16 4.00
N VAL A 201 4.60 0.61 4.84
CA VAL A 201 6.01 0.33 4.54
C VAL A 201 6.25 -1.14 4.84
N MET A 202 6.87 -1.85 3.89
CA MET A 202 7.31 -3.24 4.04
C MET A 202 8.79 -3.30 3.66
N ASP A 203 9.64 -3.68 4.60
CA ASP A 203 11.05 -3.96 4.37
C ASP A 203 11.29 -5.45 4.57
N ALA A 204 11.47 -6.16 3.45
CA ALA A 204 11.69 -7.61 3.47
C ALA A 204 13.08 -8.00 4.01
N GLN A 205 14.04 -7.07 4.05
CA GLN A 205 15.39 -7.32 4.57
C GLN A 205 15.43 -7.15 6.08
N LYS A 206 14.68 -6.18 6.61
CA LYS A 206 14.53 -5.95 8.05
C LYS A 206 13.36 -6.72 8.68
N GLU A 207 12.63 -7.49 7.88
CA GLU A 207 11.42 -8.22 8.31
C GLU A 207 10.44 -7.29 9.06
N LEU A 208 10.24 -6.09 8.50
CA LEU A 208 9.51 -4.99 9.10
C LEU A 208 8.30 -4.63 8.26
N THR A 209 7.14 -4.50 8.89
CA THR A 209 5.94 -3.93 8.27
C THR A 209 5.32 -2.88 9.17
N ILE A 210 5.04 -1.70 8.61
CA ILE A 210 4.34 -0.60 9.28
C ILE A 210 3.12 -0.26 8.45
N ALA A 211 1.95 -0.18 9.08
CA ALA A 211 0.71 0.22 8.42
C ALA A 211 -0.04 1.25 9.25
N TYR A 212 -0.33 2.40 8.65
CA TYR A 212 -1.19 3.43 9.23
C TYR A 212 -2.38 3.67 8.32
N ALA A 213 -3.59 3.55 8.86
CA ALA A 213 -4.82 3.82 8.15
C ALA A 213 -5.67 4.80 8.94
N MET A 214 -6.17 5.84 8.28
CA MET A 214 -7.03 6.87 8.85
C MET A 214 -8.16 7.20 7.89
N ASN A 215 -9.24 7.78 8.41
CA ASN A 215 -10.42 8.15 7.63
C ASN A 215 -10.58 9.65 7.40
N ARG A 216 -9.60 10.46 7.80
CA ARG A 216 -9.59 11.88 7.46
C ARG A 216 -8.98 12.09 6.08
N MET A 217 -9.72 12.77 5.22
CA MET A 217 -9.20 13.27 3.96
C MET A 217 -8.72 14.71 4.16
N ALA A 218 -7.48 15.02 3.80
CA ALA A 218 -7.04 16.41 3.69
C ALA A 218 -7.74 17.06 2.49
N ASN A 219 -8.42 18.20 2.69
CA ASN A 219 -9.14 18.94 1.65
C ASN A 219 -8.19 19.71 0.68
N GLY A 220 -7.00 19.18 0.41
CA GLY A 220 -6.03 19.75 -0.53
C GLY A 220 -5.67 18.73 -1.61
N GLU A 221 -5.49 19.21 -2.85
CA GLU A 221 -4.88 18.45 -3.95
C GLU A 221 -3.41 18.08 -3.66
N GLN A 222 -2.87 18.57 -2.55
CA GLN A 222 -1.64 18.11 -1.93
C GLN A 222 -2.05 17.45 -0.61
N GLY A 223 -1.82 16.14 -0.49
CA GLY A 223 -1.60 15.56 0.83
C GLY A 223 -0.54 16.43 1.51
N THR A 224 -0.71 16.75 2.79
CA THR A 224 0.23 17.59 3.54
C THR A 224 1.65 17.24 3.15
N LEU A 225 2.30 18.13 2.39
CA LEU A 225 3.70 18.07 1.97
C LEU A 225 4.58 18.39 3.19
N GLU A 226 4.31 17.71 4.28
CA GLU A 226 5.22 17.58 5.38
C GLU A 226 5.60 16.09 5.41
N PRO A 227 6.50 15.64 4.51
CA PRO A 227 7.16 14.35 4.68
C PRO A 227 7.78 14.21 6.09
N GLU A 228 8.00 15.33 6.77
CA GLU A 228 8.44 15.49 8.16
C GLU A 228 7.48 14.93 9.22
N TYR A 229 6.17 14.75 8.96
CA TYR A 229 5.22 14.25 9.99
C TYR A 229 4.86 12.77 9.86
N CYS A 230 4.97 12.16 8.67
CA CYS A 230 4.64 10.73 8.49
C CYS A 230 5.82 9.86 8.06
N ILE A 231 6.84 10.42 7.37
CA ILE A 231 7.94 9.62 6.82
C ILE A 231 9.17 9.75 7.70
N TYR A 232 9.59 10.97 8.06
CA TYR A 232 10.76 11.17 8.93
C TYR A 232 10.57 10.63 10.35
N PRO A 233 9.43 10.78 11.04
CA PRO A 233 9.29 10.23 12.39
C PRO A 233 9.24 8.70 12.34
N SER A 234 8.68 8.11 11.28
CA SER A 234 8.64 6.66 11.07
C SER A 234 10.02 6.10 10.77
N TYR A 235 10.81 6.77 9.93
CA TYR A 235 12.20 6.39 9.65
C TYR A 235 13.13 6.69 10.84
N ASP A 236 12.98 7.81 11.53
CA ASP A 236 13.77 8.17 12.71
C ASP A 236 13.46 7.23 13.88
N VAL A 237 12.21 6.82 14.08
CA VAL A 237 11.85 5.76 15.04
C VAL A 237 12.51 4.44 14.63
N VAL A 238 12.47 4.06 13.36
CA VAL A 238 13.12 2.83 12.87
C VAL A 238 14.65 2.89 12.99
N VAL A 239 15.28 4.04 12.78
CA VAL A 239 16.74 4.24 12.91
C VAL A 239 17.16 4.31 14.38
N THR A 240 16.37 4.92 15.27
CA THR A 240 16.68 4.95 16.72
C THR A 240 16.47 3.61 17.43
N ILE A 241 15.70 2.68 16.87
CA ILE A 241 15.56 1.32 17.42
C ILE A 241 16.78 0.43 17.05
N ASP A 242 17.47 0.74 15.96
CA ASP A 242 18.64 -0.01 15.46
C ASP A 242 19.98 0.46 16.10
N GLU A 243 20.01 1.53 16.90
CA GLU A 243 21.23 1.89 17.63
C GLU A 243 21.36 1.03 18.91
N PRO A 244 22.42 0.21 19.04
CA PRO A 244 22.69 -0.47 20.28
C PRO A 244 22.95 0.59 21.36
N SER A 245 22.22 0.50 22.47
CA SER A 245 22.53 1.26 23.69
C SER A 245 23.99 0.99 24.07
N SER A 246 24.86 1.98 23.85
CA SER A 246 26.23 2.03 24.37
C SER A 246 26.28 1.93 25.87
#